data_AF-A0A4S2GNY2-F1
#
_entry.id   AF-A0A4S2GNY2-F1
#
_cell.length_a   1.000
_cell.length_b   1.000
_cell.length_c   1.000
_cell.angle_alpha   90.00
_cell.angle_beta   90.00
_cell.angle_gamma   90.00
#
_symmetry.space_group_name_H-M   'P 1'
#
loop_
_entity.id
_entity.type
_entity.pdbx_description
1 polymer ?
#
loop_
_entity_poly.entity_id
_entity_poly.type
_entity_poly.pdbx_seq_one_letter_code
_entity_poly.pdbx_strand_id
1 'polypeptide(L)'
;GTPVTDSQSPQRVSKRQLTETDSRLGERDRQLLAAVQQYRYLMTGQIGRLLFTDAANPSAGLRAASRSLKKLSEFGLVDSLSRRIGGVRAGSGSYVWHLTHAGERLLRLHDGKSSPMRRHYEPSPYFLAHTLAVAETAIRLTEICREHEPQITALQLEPECWRAYSSAGVSCSLKPDLYAATATEEYEDRYFIEVDLDTES
;
A
#
# COMPACT_ATOMS: atom_id res chain seq x y z
N GLY A 1 16.16 36.61 -10.27
CA GLY A 1 16.13 36.20 -8.85
C GLY A 1 15.67 34.75 -8.82
N THR A 2 16.54 33.85 -8.43
CA THR A 2 16.27 32.41 -8.34
C THR A 2 15.57 32.12 -7.01
N PRO A 3 14.47 31.35 -6.96
CA PRO A 3 13.92 30.93 -5.68
C PRO A 3 14.82 29.83 -5.09
N VAL A 4 15.24 30.04 -3.85
CA VAL A 4 15.94 29.04 -3.03
C VAL A 4 14.89 28.06 -2.53
N THR A 5 14.89 26.84 -3.07
CA THR A 5 14.06 25.75 -2.56
C THR A 5 14.69 25.26 -1.25
N ASP A 6 14.11 25.70 -0.14
CA ASP A 6 14.55 25.38 1.21
C ASP A 6 14.38 23.87 1.44
N SER A 7 15.48 23.13 1.29
CA SER A 7 15.53 21.68 1.44
C SER A 7 15.64 21.38 2.93
N GLN A 8 14.51 21.38 3.63
CA GLN A 8 14.45 20.96 5.02
C GLN A 8 14.98 19.53 5.13
N SER A 9 16.14 19.39 5.77
CA SER A 9 16.70 18.09 6.12
C SER A 9 15.71 17.37 7.03
N PRO A 10 15.32 16.11 6.75
CA PRO A 10 14.31 15.43 7.54
C PRO A 10 14.81 15.26 8.97
N GLN A 11 14.24 16.04 9.89
CA GLN A 11 14.56 15.97 11.30
C GLN A 11 14.20 14.57 11.80
N ARG A 12 15.21 13.82 12.26
CA ARG A 12 15.02 12.45 12.76
C ARG A 12 14.06 12.47 13.95
N VAL A 13 12.84 11.94 13.77
CA VAL A 13 11.87 11.77 14.85
C VAL A 13 12.46 10.85 15.93
N SER A 14 12.52 11.31 17.18
CA SER A 14 13.08 10.52 18.28
C SER A 14 12.21 9.31 18.62
N LYS A 15 12.76 8.29 19.29
CA LYS A 15 11.97 7.12 19.75
C LYS A 15 10.82 7.54 20.66
N ARG A 16 11.07 8.50 21.57
CA ARG A 16 10.05 9.04 22.47
C ARG A 16 8.90 9.70 21.71
N GLN A 17 9.21 10.56 20.75
CA GLN A 17 8.19 11.20 19.90
C GLN A 17 7.39 10.16 19.11
N LEU A 18 8.02 9.09 18.61
CA LEU A 18 7.29 8.01 17.93
C LEU A 18 6.33 7.29 18.87
N THR A 19 6.73 6.99 20.11
CA THR A 19 5.85 6.38 21.12
C THR A 19 4.70 7.31 21.53
N GLU A 20 4.97 8.60 21.69
CA GLU A 20 3.93 9.61 21.94
C GLU A 20 2.93 9.68 20.77
N THR A 21 3.42 9.68 19.52
CA THR A 21 2.56 9.64 18.33
C THR A 21 1.75 8.34 18.25
N ASP A 22 2.37 7.19 18.50
CA ASP A 22 1.73 5.87 18.45
C ASP A 22 0.53 5.77 19.40
N SER A 23 0.65 6.32 20.62
CA SER A 23 -0.46 6.37 21.58
C SER A 23 -1.65 7.23 21.13
N ARG A 24 -1.47 8.10 20.14
CA ARG A 24 -2.52 8.96 19.54
C ARG A 24 -3.14 8.35 18.27
N LEU A 25 -2.62 7.22 17.80
CA LEU A 25 -3.15 6.52 16.63
C LEU A 25 -4.36 5.68 17.04
N GLY A 26 -5.44 5.81 16.27
CA GLY A 26 -6.57 4.91 16.34
C GLY A 26 -6.31 3.61 15.59
N GLU A 27 -7.26 2.68 15.67
CA GLU A 27 -7.17 1.41 14.96
C GLU A 27 -7.11 1.60 13.43
N ARG A 28 -7.97 2.47 12.89
CA ARG A 28 -8.00 2.77 11.44
C ARG A 28 -6.69 3.43 10.96
N ASP A 29 -6.03 4.21 11.80
CA ASP A 29 -4.74 4.82 11.48
C ASP A 29 -3.65 3.74 11.33
N ARG A 30 -3.62 2.76 12.24
CA ARG A 30 -2.69 1.62 12.18
C ARG A 30 -2.95 0.73 10.97
N GLN A 31 -4.20 0.42 10.68
CA GLN A 31 -4.60 -0.34 9.49
C GLN A 31 -4.16 0.36 8.20
N LEU A 32 -4.28 1.69 8.16
CA LEU A 32 -3.83 2.49 7.01
C LEU A 32 -2.32 2.43 6.84
N LEU A 33 -1.54 2.62 7.91
CA LEU A 33 -0.08 2.52 7.86
C LEU A 33 0.38 1.12 7.40
N ALA A 34 -0.25 0.06 7.94
CA ALA A 34 0.04 -1.32 7.55
C ALA A 34 -0.28 -1.57 6.06
N ALA A 35 -1.44 -1.08 5.58
CA ALA A 35 -1.80 -1.20 4.17
C ALA A 35 -0.79 -0.48 3.26
N VAL A 36 -0.40 0.77 3.59
CA VAL A 36 0.59 1.50 2.79
C VAL A 36 1.96 0.82 2.84
N GLN A 37 2.33 0.16 3.95
CA GLN A 37 3.55 -0.65 4.02
C GLN A 37 3.49 -1.85 3.07
N GLN A 38 2.37 -2.59 3.13
CA GLN A 38 2.15 -3.83 2.39
C GLN A 38 2.14 -3.57 0.89
N TYR A 39 1.37 -2.57 0.44
CA TYR A 39 1.22 -2.22 -0.98
C TYR A 39 2.31 -1.27 -1.51
N ARG A 40 3.14 -0.72 -0.62
CA ARG A 40 4.22 0.25 -0.89
C ARG A 40 3.75 1.63 -1.38
N TYR A 41 2.82 1.66 -2.33
CA TYR A 41 2.15 2.86 -2.83
C TYR A 41 0.66 2.62 -2.97
N LEU A 42 -0.15 3.58 -2.53
CA LEU A 42 -1.61 3.52 -2.69
C LEU A 42 -2.19 4.88 -3.02
N MET A 43 -3.19 4.90 -3.89
CA MET A 43 -4.01 6.09 -4.11
C MET A 43 -5.00 6.32 -2.97
N THR A 44 -5.37 7.57 -2.70
CA THR A 44 -6.44 7.91 -1.73
C THR A 44 -7.74 7.12 -2.00
N GLY A 45 -8.11 6.96 -3.27
CA GLY A 45 -9.30 6.19 -3.66
C GLY A 45 -9.19 4.70 -3.36
N GLN A 46 -8.02 4.10 -3.58
CA GLN A 46 -7.72 2.71 -3.23
C GLN A 46 -7.80 2.49 -1.71
N ILE A 47 -7.24 3.40 -0.92
CA ILE A 47 -7.32 3.36 0.55
C ILE A 47 -8.78 3.46 1.03
N GLY A 48 -9.57 4.35 0.43
CA GLY A 48 -11.00 4.49 0.71
C GLY A 48 -11.77 3.18 0.53
N ARG A 49 -11.55 2.50 -0.60
CA ARG A 49 -12.21 1.23 -0.95
C ARG A 49 -11.73 0.05 -0.11
N LEU A 50 -10.45 0.05 0.24
CA LEU A 50 -9.84 -1.01 1.03
C LEU A 50 -10.26 -0.95 2.50
N LEU A 51 -10.24 0.23 3.12
CA LEU A 51 -10.33 0.39 4.58
C LEU A 51 -11.59 1.10 5.09
N PHE A 52 -12.30 1.86 4.25
CA PHE A 52 -13.47 2.67 4.66
C PHE A 52 -14.77 2.12 4.07
N THR A 53 -14.95 0.82 4.25
CA THR A 53 -16.04 0.01 3.70
C THR A 53 -17.37 0.21 4.42
N ASP A 54 -17.31 0.74 5.65
CA ASP A 54 -18.43 1.09 6.53
C ASP A 54 -19.04 2.47 6.20
N ALA A 55 -18.49 3.19 5.23
CA ALA A 55 -18.98 4.51 4.86
C ALA A 55 -20.31 4.46 4.08
N ALA A 56 -21.18 5.44 4.30
CA ALA A 56 -22.51 5.51 3.68
C ALA A 56 -22.50 5.53 2.13
N ASN A 57 -21.39 5.93 1.51
CA ASN A 57 -21.18 5.89 0.07
C ASN A 57 -19.67 6.08 -0.27
N PRO A 58 -19.25 5.80 -1.51
CA PRO A 58 -17.84 5.93 -1.91
C PRO A 58 -17.23 7.32 -1.68
N SER A 59 -18.02 8.39 -1.85
CA SER A 59 -17.57 9.77 -1.59
C SER A 59 -17.31 10.03 -0.10
N ALA A 60 -18.14 9.47 0.79
CA ALA A 60 -17.91 9.53 2.23
C ALA A 60 -16.65 8.75 2.64
N GLY A 61 -16.43 7.56 2.07
CA GLY A 61 -15.22 6.76 2.27
C GLY A 61 -13.96 7.50 1.81
N LEU A 62 -13.98 8.09 0.61
CA LEU A 62 -12.88 8.89 0.09
C LEU A 62 -12.54 10.09 1.00
N ARG A 63 -13.55 10.78 1.52
CA ARG A 63 -13.35 11.89 2.46
C ARG A 63 -12.76 11.41 3.80
N ALA A 64 -13.21 10.27 4.30
CA ALA A 64 -12.68 9.68 5.54
C ALA A 64 -11.21 9.24 5.37
N ALA A 65 -10.88 8.60 4.25
CA ALA A 65 -9.50 8.28 3.88
C ALA A 65 -8.64 9.54 3.79
N SER A 66 -9.11 10.57 3.07
CA SER A 66 -8.40 11.85 2.92
C SER A 66 -8.09 12.50 4.27
N ARG A 67 -9.03 12.49 5.23
CA ARG A 67 -8.81 13.05 6.58
C ARG A 67 -7.76 12.25 7.36
N SER A 68 -7.83 10.93 7.29
CA SER A 68 -6.88 10.04 7.98
C SER A 68 -5.47 10.19 7.41
N LEU A 69 -5.33 10.26 6.09
CA LEU A 69 -4.07 10.54 5.41
C LEU A 69 -3.49 11.90 5.76
N LYS A 70 -4.33 12.95 5.80
CA LYS A 70 -3.90 14.27 6.23
C LYS A 70 -3.35 14.24 7.66
N LYS A 71 -4.08 13.62 8.60
CA LYS A 71 -3.64 13.46 10.01
C LYS A 71 -2.29 12.72 10.09
N LEU A 72 -2.14 11.61 9.37
CA LEU A 72 -0.90 10.82 9.37
C LEU A 72 0.27 11.56 8.71
N SER A 73 -0.01 12.39 7.71
CA SER A 73 0.97 13.27 7.07
C SER A 73 1.41 14.39 8.00
N GLU A 74 0.49 14.98 8.78
CA GLU A 74 0.81 15.96 9.83
C GLU A 74 1.68 15.35 10.96
N PHE A 75 1.55 14.04 11.21
CA PHE A 75 2.46 13.29 12.09
C PHE A 75 3.77 12.87 11.40
N GLY A 76 3.93 13.16 10.11
CA GLY A 76 5.10 12.81 9.31
C GLY A 76 5.25 11.31 9.08
N LEU A 77 4.18 10.51 9.21
CA LEU A 77 4.21 9.04 9.06
C LEU A 77 3.99 8.58 7.62
N VAL A 78 3.24 9.35 6.84
CA VAL A 78 3.03 9.17 5.39
C VAL A 78 3.36 10.46 4.64
N ASP A 79 3.69 10.32 3.37
CA ASP A 79 3.85 11.45 2.45
C ASP A 79 3.23 11.11 1.09
N SER A 80 2.98 12.13 0.28
CA SER A 80 2.41 11.99 -1.06
C SER A 80 3.44 12.33 -2.13
N LEU A 81 3.48 11.55 -3.21
CA LEU A 81 4.30 11.88 -4.35
C LEU A 81 3.79 13.17 -5.01
N SER A 82 4.72 14.07 -5.37
CA SER A 82 4.40 15.36 -6.01
C SER A 82 3.74 15.19 -7.38
N ARG A 83 3.99 14.06 -8.04
CA ARG A 83 3.44 13.74 -9.37
C ARG A 83 2.09 13.03 -9.22
N ARG A 84 1.07 13.61 -9.86
CA ARG A 84 -0.22 12.96 -10.07
C ARG A 84 -0.09 11.94 -11.19
N ILE A 85 -0.61 10.73 -10.99
CA ILE A 85 -0.88 9.79 -12.08
C ILE A 85 -2.30 10.07 -12.59
N GLY A 86 -2.41 10.40 -13.88
CA GLY A 86 -3.67 10.77 -14.53
C GLY A 86 -3.71 12.24 -14.97
N GLY A 87 -4.40 12.50 -16.09
CA GLY A 87 -4.51 13.83 -16.70
C GLY A 87 -5.14 14.89 -15.79
N VAL A 88 -5.16 16.13 -16.30
CA VAL A 88 -5.43 17.45 -15.65
C VAL A 88 -6.65 17.54 -14.69
N ARG A 89 -7.52 16.52 -14.58
CA ARG A 89 -8.78 16.53 -13.81
C ARG A 89 -8.91 15.51 -12.67
N ALA A 90 -7.87 14.78 -12.29
CA ALA A 90 -8.02 13.80 -11.22
C ALA A 90 -8.16 14.51 -9.84
N GLY A 91 -9.34 14.38 -9.20
CA GLY A 91 -9.66 15.00 -7.90
C GLY A 91 -8.83 14.45 -6.73
N SER A 92 -9.32 14.60 -5.48
CA SER A 92 -8.62 14.16 -4.25
C SER A 92 -8.27 12.66 -4.20
N GLY A 93 -8.87 11.84 -5.07
CA GLY A 93 -8.56 10.42 -5.25
C GLY A 93 -7.20 10.12 -5.88
N SER A 94 -6.52 11.11 -6.46
CA SER A 94 -5.32 10.93 -7.30
C SER A 94 -3.98 11.02 -6.57
N TYR A 95 -3.98 11.41 -5.29
CA TYR A 95 -2.74 11.45 -4.51
C TYR A 95 -2.26 10.03 -4.26
N VAL A 96 -0.99 9.79 -4.59
CA VAL A 96 -0.30 8.53 -4.34
C VAL A 96 0.52 8.68 -3.06
N TRP A 97 0.23 7.82 -2.09
CA TRP A 97 0.80 7.87 -0.74
C TRP A 97 1.79 6.75 -0.51
N HIS A 98 2.82 7.05 0.29
CA HIS A 98 3.79 6.08 0.77
C HIS A 98 4.14 6.34 2.23
N LEU A 99 4.71 5.34 2.91
CA LEU A 99 5.27 5.55 4.24
C LEU A 99 6.50 6.45 4.17
N THR A 100 6.71 7.24 5.21
CA THR A 100 8.00 7.87 5.46
C THR A 100 8.88 6.94 6.29
N HIS A 101 10.15 7.33 6.46
CA HIS A 101 11.06 6.66 7.39
C HIS A 101 10.55 6.68 8.85
N ALA A 102 9.76 7.68 9.26
CA ALA A 102 9.15 7.72 10.59
C ALA A 102 7.99 6.70 10.70
N GLY A 103 7.15 6.58 9.66
CA GLY A 103 6.11 5.56 9.57
C GLY A 103 6.67 4.13 9.65
N GLU A 104 7.69 3.82 8.87
CA GLU A 104 8.39 2.52 8.89
C GLU A 104 9.03 2.20 10.25
N ARG A 105 9.48 3.22 10.98
CA ARG A 105 10.01 3.03 12.33
C ARG A 105 8.91 2.83 13.36
N LEU A 106 7.76 3.49 13.20
CA LEU A 106 6.62 3.33 14.09
C LEU A 106 6.06 1.91 14.01
N LEU A 107 5.85 1.36 12.80
CA LEU A 107 5.34 0.00 12.63
C LEU A 107 6.26 -1.05 13.29
N ARG A 108 7.59 -0.86 13.19
CA ARG A 108 8.57 -1.75 13.85
C ARG A 108 8.61 -1.67 15.36
N LEU A 109 7.99 -0.66 16.00
CA LEU A 109 7.85 -0.66 17.46
C LEU A 109 7.01 -1.84 17.93
N HIS A 110 6.07 -2.30 17.11
CA HIS A 110 5.15 -3.40 17.43
C HIS A 110 5.68 -4.77 17.01
N ASP A 111 6.38 -4.85 15.88
CA ASP A 111 6.68 -6.15 15.25
C ASP A 111 7.91 -6.88 15.80
N GLY A 112 8.78 -6.22 16.59
CA GLY A 112 10.00 -6.83 17.16
C GLY A 112 11.01 -7.38 16.14
N LYS A 113 10.66 -7.40 14.85
CA LYS A 113 11.44 -7.89 13.72
C LYS A 113 12.13 -6.71 13.04
N SER A 114 13.45 -6.81 12.90
CA SER A 114 14.26 -5.93 12.07
C SER A 114 14.00 -6.21 10.58
N SER A 115 12.86 -5.78 10.05
CA SER A 115 12.71 -5.72 8.59
C SER A 115 13.64 -4.61 8.07
N PRO A 116 14.46 -4.86 7.03
CA PRO A 116 15.39 -3.88 6.51
C PRO A 116 14.63 -2.61 6.12
N MET A 117 15.13 -1.46 6.57
CA MET A 117 14.58 -0.16 6.19
C MET A 117 14.60 -0.04 4.67
N ARG A 118 13.42 -0.02 4.03
CA ARG A 118 13.33 0.26 2.60
C ARG A 118 13.84 1.68 2.38
N ARG A 119 14.91 1.85 1.60
CA ARG A 119 15.40 3.19 1.23
C ARG A 119 14.37 3.83 0.31
N HIS A 120 13.93 5.02 0.67
CA HIS A 120 13.03 5.81 -0.16
C HIS A 120 13.84 6.41 -1.32
N TYR A 121 13.51 5.98 -2.54
CA TYR A 121 13.92 6.61 -3.78
C TYR A 121 12.63 6.96 -4.55
N GLU A 122 12.63 8.07 -5.29
CA GLU A 122 11.51 8.39 -6.18
C GLU A 122 11.34 7.23 -7.19
N PRO A 123 10.16 6.58 -7.27
CA PRO A 123 9.96 5.44 -8.13
C PRO A 123 9.97 5.88 -9.61
N SER A 124 10.40 4.98 -10.51
CA SER A 124 10.17 5.22 -11.93
C SER A 124 8.65 5.25 -12.22
N PRO A 125 8.19 6.01 -13.24
CA PRO A 125 6.77 6.05 -13.58
C PRO A 125 6.18 4.67 -13.86
N TYR A 126 6.93 3.82 -14.55
CA TYR A 126 6.53 2.44 -14.84
C TYR A 126 6.37 1.62 -13.56
N PHE A 127 7.38 1.61 -12.68
CA PHE A 127 7.33 0.88 -11.42
C PHE A 127 6.15 1.33 -10.55
N LEU A 128 5.89 2.64 -10.51
CA LEU A 128 4.77 3.22 -9.77
C LEU A 128 3.42 2.79 -10.35
N ALA A 129 3.26 2.89 -11.67
CA ALA A 129 2.04 2.48 -12.35
C ALA A 129 1.76 0.98 -12.14
N HIS A 130 2.77 0.14 -12.30
CA HIS A 130 2.68 -1.30 -12.10
C HIS A 130 2.31 -1.64 -10.64
N THR A 131 3.01 -1.05 -9.66
CA THR A 131 2.68 -1.25 -8.23
C THR A 131 1.22 -0.88 -7.92
N LEU A 132 0.73 0.24 -8.47
CA LEU A 132 -0.66 0.68 -8.28
C LEU A 132 -1.67 -0.24 -8.98
N ALA A 133 -1.30 -0.85 -10.12
CA ALA A 133 -2.13 -1.80 -10.83
C ALA A 133 -2.24 -3.15 -10.11
N VAL A 134 -1.15 -3.64 -9.52
CA VAL A 134 -1.15 -4.81 -8.64
C VAL A 134 -2.03 -4.54 -7.41
N ALA A 135 -1.88 -3.37 -6.79
CA ALA A 135 -2.73 -2.96 -5.67
C ALA A 135 -4.23 -2.89 -6.07
N GLU A 136 -4.54 -2.34 -7.24
CA GLU A 136 -5.92 -2.29 -7.75
C GLU A 136 -6.49 -3.70 -7.94
N THR A 137 -5.71 -4.63 -8.51
CA THR A 137 -6.12 -6.02 -8.73
C THR A 137 -6.46 -6.71 -7.41
N ALA A 138 -5.58 -6.56 -6.40
CA ALA A 138 -5.79 -7.10 -5.07
C ALA A 138 -7.03 -6.51 -4.37
N ILE A 139 -7.26 -5.20 -4.50
CA ILE A 139 -8.42 -4.52 -3.92
C ILE A 139 -9.71 -4.98 -4.61
N ARG A 140 -9.72 -5.09 -5.94
CA ARG A 140 -10.87 -5.58 -6.70
C ARG A 140 -11.24 -7.01 -6.32
N LEU A 141 -10.24 -7.89 -6.17
CA LEU A 141 -10.49 -9.25 -5.69
C LEU A 141 -11.12 -9.25 -4.29
N THR A 142 -10.61 -8.40 -3.39
CA THR A 142 -11.15 -8.25 -2.04
C THR A 142 -12.59 -7.72 -2.04
N GLU A 143 -12.92 -6.78 -2.93
CA GLU A 143 -14.29 -6.28 -3.10
C GLU A 143 -15.24 -7.36 -3.62
N ILE A 144 -14.82 -8.09 -4.65
CA ILE A 144 -15.61 -9.19 -5.23
C ILE A 144 -15.91 -10.23 -4.15
N CYS A 145 -14.90 -10.66 -3.38
CA CYS A 145 -15.05 -11.64 -2.29
C CYS A 145 -15.86 -11.10 -1.10
N ARG A 146 -16.03 -9.79 -0.98
CA ARG A 146 -16.89 -9.18 0.05
C ARG A 146 -18.36 -9.15 -0.37
N GLU A 147 -18.61 -9.04 -1.66
CA GLU A 147 -19.95 -8.98 -2.25
C GLU A 147 -20.51 -10.38 -2.62
N HIS A 148 -19.64 -11.39 -2.73
CA HIS A 148 -19.99 -12.73 -3.21
C HIS A 148 -19.50 -13.84 -2.26
N GLU A 149 -19.83 -15.09 -2.58
CA GLU A 149 -19.64 -16.25 -1.69
C GLU A 149 -18.19 -16.69 -1.42
N PRO A 150 -17.19 -16.59 -2.32
CA PRO A 150 -15.84 -16.99 -1.94
C PRO A 150 -15.21 -15.98 -0.98
N GLN A 151 -14.70 -16.46 0.15
CA GLN A 151 -13.92 -15.64 1.08
C GLN A 151 -12.44 -15.66 0.72
N ILE A 152 -11.76 -14.53 0.88
CA ILE A 152 -10.31 -14.45 0.68
C ILE A 152 -9.58 -15.05 1.90
N THR A 153 -8.84 -16.13 1.70
CA THR A 153 -8.09 -16.83 2.77
C THR A 153 -6.62 -16.48 2.78
N ALA A 154 -6.08 -16.04 1.64
CA ALA A 154 -4.73 -15.49 1.56
C ALA A 154 -4.64 -14.43 0.46
N LEU A 155 -3.86 -13.38 0.73
CA LEU A 155 -3.52 -12.34 -0.23
C LEU A 155 -2.08 -11.88 0.04
N GLN A 156 -1.18 -12.13 -0.90
CA GLN A 156 0.25 -11.89 -0.73
C GLN A 156 0.77 -11.12 -1.94
N LEU A 157 1.41 -9.98 -1.69
CA LEU A 157 2.15 -9.23 -2.69
C LEU A 157 3.61 -9.67 -2.70
N GLU A 158 4.41 -9.05 -3.57
CA GLU A 158 5.85 -9.26 -3.55
C GLU A 158 6.54 -8.71 -2.29
N PRO A 159 7.56 -9.42 -1.77
CA PRO A 159 8.08 -10.71 -2.22
C PRO A 159 7.40 -11.92 -1.58
N GLU A 160 6.41 -11.72 -0.70
CA GLU A 160 5.76 -12.79 0.06
C GLU A 160 5.05 -13.83 -0.82
N CYS A 161 4.62 -13.44 -2.02
CA CYS A 161 4.00 -14.31 -3.01
C CYS A 161 4.97 -15.23 -3.77
N TRP A 162 6.30 -15.03 -3.66
CA TRP A 162 7.27 -15.84 -4.38
C TRP A 162 7.28 -17.29 -3.86
N ARG A 163 7.51 -18.25 -4.76
CA ARG A 163 7.56 -19.69 -4.43
C ARG A 163 8.82 -20.33 -4.98
N ALA A 164 9.53 -21.05 -4.14
CA ALA A 164 10.59 -21.95 -4.59
C ALA A 164 9.98 -23.27 -5.07
N TYR A 165 10.50 -23.81 -6.17
CA TYR A 165 10.12 -25.13 -6.68
C TYR A 165 11.33 -25.79 -7.34
N SER A 166 11.23 -27.09 -7.63
CA SER A 166 12.25 -27.80 -8.41
C SER A 166 11.71 -28.23 -9.75
N SER A 167 12.50 -28.03 -10.80
CA SER A 167 12.24 -28.57 -12.14
C SER A 167 13.48 -29.30 -12.61
N ALA A 168 13.33 -30.59 -12.96
CA ALA A 168 14.44 -31.46 -13.39
C ALA A 168 15.67 -31.44 -12.45
N GLY A 169 15.44 -31.36 -11.13
CA GLY A 169 16.52 -31.32 -10.13
C GLY A 169 17.19 -29.96 -9.95
N VAL A 170 16.77 -28.93 -10.70
CA VAL A 170 17.25 -27.55 -10.55
C VAL A 170 16.29 -26.78 -9.66
N SER A 171 16.84 -25.95 -8.76
CA SER A 171 16.05 -25.04 -7.92
C SER A 171 15.63 -23.81 -8.72
N CYS A 172 14.34 -23.55 -8.78
CA CYS A 172 13.71 -22.46 -9.52
C CYS A 172 12.83 -21.62 -8.60
N SER A 173 12.47 -20.42 -9.05
CA SER A 173 11.57 -19.51 -8.32
C SER A 173 10.46 -19.05 -9.25
N LEU A 174 9.21 -19.25 -8.82
CA LEU A 174 8.05 -18.56 -9.38
C LEU A 174 7.89 -17.24 -8.63
N LYS A 175 7.72 -16.14 -9.37
CA LYS A 175 7.67 -14.79 -8.82
C LYS A 175 6.48 -14.03 -9.42
N PRO A 176 5.26 -14.38 -9.00
CA PRO A 176 4.08 -13.62 -9.43
C PRO A 176 4.12 -12.22 -8.82
N ASP A 177 3.39 -11.29 -9.42
CA ASP A 177 3.13 -9.99 -8.77
C ASP A 177 2.18 -10.12 -7.55
N LEU A 178 1.23 -11.04 -7.64
CA LEU A 178 0.20 -11.26 -6.62
C LEU A 178 -0.14 -12.76 -6.49
N TYR A 179 -0.19 -13.24 -5.25
CA TYR A 179 -0.81 -14.52 -4.93
C TYR A 179 -2.11 -14.28 -4.16
N ALA A 180 -3.17 -15.01 -4.54
CA ALA A 180 -4.42 -15.03 -3.81
C ALA A 180 -4.93 -16.45 -3.62
N ALA A 181 -5.60 -16.69 -2.49
CA ALA A 181 -6.41 -17.88 -2.28
C ALA A 181 -7.81 -17.47 -1.84
N THR A 182 -8.80 -18.13 -2.43
CA THR A 182 -10.21 -17.95 -2.08
C THR A 182 -10.84 -19.29 -1.76
N ALA A 183 -11.74 -19.32 -0.79
CA ALA A 183 -12.42 -20.54 -0.40
C ALA A 183 -13.93 -20.35 -0.36
N THR A 184 -14.63 -21.37 -0.85
CA THR A 184 -16.04 -21.63 -0.54
C THR A 184 -16.11 -22.75 0.51
N GLU A 185 -17.29 -23.28 0.81
CA GLU A 185 -17.41 -24.45 1.69
C GLU A 185 -16.77 -25.71 1.11
N GLU A 186 -16.73 -25.83 -0.22
CA GLU A 186 -16.34 -27.07 -0.91
C GLU A 186 -14.95 -27.00 -1.57
N TYR A 187 -14.53 -25.80 -2.00
CA TYR A 187 -13.33 -25.63 -2.82
C TYR A 187 -12.44 -24.51 -2.29
N GLU A 188 -11.14 -24.67 -2.51
CA GLU A 188 -10.15 -23.62 -2.35
C GLU A 188 -9.42 -23.43 -3.68
N ASP A 189 -9.59 -22.24 -4.26
CA ASP A 189 -8.91 -21.82 -5.47
C ASP A 189 -7.65 -21.01 -5.13
N ARG A 190 -6.56 -21.28 -5.84
CA ARG A 190 -5.27 -20.59 -5.68
C ARG A 190 -4.86 -19.96 -6.99
N TYR A 191 -4.52 -18.67 -6.93
CA TYR A 191 -4.16 -17.86 -8.09
C TYR A 191 -2.76 -17.31 -7.94
N PHE A 192 -1.96 -17.47 -8.99
CA PHE A 192 -0.70 -16.77 -9.22
C PHE A 192 -0.96 -15.79 -10.36
N ILE A 193 -0.87 -14.50 -10.08
CA ILE A 193 -1.32 -13.42 -10.97
C ILE A 193 -0.12 -12.57 -11.35
N GLU A 194 0.06 -12.37 -12.66
CA GLU A 194 0.98 -11.38 -13.24
C GLU A 194 0.16 -10.22 -13.81
N VAL A 195 0.58 -9.00 -13.52
CA VAL A 195 -0.06 -7.76 -13.94
C VAL A 195 0.85 -7.05 -14.93
N ASP A 196 0.63 -7.30 -16.22
CA ASP A 196 1.30 -6.56 -17.28
C ASP A 196 0.57 -5.24 -17.57
N LEU A 197 1.33 -4.16 -17.78
CA LEU A 197 0.83 -2.86 -18.22
C LEU A 197 1.03 -2.63 -19.72
N ASP A 198 1.38 -3.68 -20.47
CA ASP A 198 1.46 -3.72 -21.93
C ASP A 198 2.29 -2.56 -22.49
N THR A 199 3.48 -2.37 -21.91
CA THR A 199 4.40 -1.31 -22.33
C THR A 199 5.37 -1.81 -23.39
N GLU A 200 4.84 -2.08 -24.59
CA GLU A 200 5.55 -1.92 -25.87
C GLU A 200 4.51 -1.44 -26.90
N SER A 201 4.75 -0.39 -27.69
CA SER A 201 6.00 -0.05 -28.39
C SER A 201 6.49 1.39 -28.18
#